data_AF-A0A2E8S357-F1
#
_entry.id   AF-A0A2E8S357-F1
#
_cell.length_a   1.000
_cell.length_b   1.000
_cell.length_c   1.000
_cell.angle_alpha   90.00
_cell.angle_beta   90.00
_cell.angle_gamma   90.00
#
_symmetry.space_group_name_H-M   'P 1'
#
loop_
_entity.id
_entity.type
_entity.pdbx_description
1 polymer ?
#
loop_
_entity_poly.entity_id
_entity_poly.type
_entity_poly.pdbx_seq_one_letter_code
_entity_poly.pdbx_strand_id
1 'polypeptide(L)'
;MVRAFHVLGVFCLCLLFFACGSTAGTGDSGSDDQGAVDITDPSDPGTEDTQAGDADSGTASDPGAGDAELPVDTGTGCICPPTKHCTEDGECEDDICLKGGATCESLSERKVCNEDGSAFELFLCPEATICFLGECIEPICDPEGPAVCENGQRKECNSLGVDYNYFDCPGGTSCVDGTCVPIQPNVIFIVDSSASMNWMNPEGSYPDDCTGETCPPWNWPDCDDPENPSTRLGKVKKALQNVLISPEAGNLRLALQRFPQLFYIPSLLGSSGPTCAGSPLWGLDKFSPDNTVVHLEHAIDANAMAGSSLSQIMPVPFNVDEESTHDEIMRWVDFDHTYTPTGETCGILTQCTDYNTEMACHEGECVTMAEPELRAMGNTPLGRSLFYAGEYFRHMVVLEGQACTEEADCGSPHYDCVDGVCTDPFRACRPNVIILLTDGVESLDVWPDKFFYPLVQAKRLHYGLGCSSDADCMNGATCDQGVCSASELNDPEKVCHLTDVPCTSHSQCTDFPYPCGGTASTCSGKCEETGAGFTDDVGANVLRDATGEPISVTVNVVDVSSIVNSNSILAKHGGGQYLHVDVNDVSSIIEAITPLLDIKADPEICAP
;
A
#
# COMPACT_ATOMS: atom_id res chain seq x y z
N MET A 1 -55.52 -55.38 -10.27
CA MET A 1 -54.82 -54.83 -11.45
C MET A 1 -53.37 -54.63 -11.07
N VAL A 2 -52.52 -55.57 -11.48
CA VAL A 2 -51.07 -55.57 -11.24
C VAL A 2 -50.43 -55.16 -12.56
N ARG A 3 -49.63 -54.09 -12.59
CA ARG A 3 -48.79 -53.77 -13.73
C ARG A 3 -47.33 -53.86 -13.30
N ALA A 4 -46.69 -54.91 -13.78
CA ALA A 4 -45.25 -55.08 -13.82
C ALA A 4 -44.68 -54.21 -14.94
N PHE A 5 -43.53 -53.59 -14.69
CA PHE A 5 -42.64 -53.09 -15.73
C PHE A 5 -41.29 -53.79 -15.59
N HIS A 6 -40.93 -54.54 -16.63
CA HIS A 6 -39.58 -55.02 -16.92
C HIS A 6 -38.99 -54.09 -17.97
N VAL A 7 -37.80 -53.54 -17.72
CA VAL A 7 -36.88 -53.06 -18.76
C VAL A 7 -35.46 -53.43 -18.33
N LEU A 8 -34.90 -54.46 -18.97
CA LEU A 8 -33.45 -54.61 -19.20
C LEU A 8 -33.02 -53.45 -20.14
N GLY A 9 -31.90 -52.76 -20.00
CA GLY A 9 -30.55 -53.19 -19.64
C GLY A 9 -29.67 -53.17 -20.90
N VAL A 10 -28.97 -52.05 -21.16
CA VAL A 10 -27.75 -51.97 -22.00
C VAL A 10 -26.93 -50.76 -21.50
N PHE A 11 -25.87 -51.03 -20.73
CA PHE A 11 -24.81 -50.04 -20.45
C PHE A 11 -23.68 -50.28 -21.46
N CYS A 12 -23.40 -49.28 -22.29
CA CYS A 12 -22.28 -49.27 -23.22
C CYS A 12 -21.09 -48.60 -22.52
N LEU A 13 -20.05 -49.40 -22.23
CA LEU A 13 -18.81 -48.96 -21.61
C LEU A 13 -17.83 -48.56 -22.72
N CYS A 14 -17.64 -47.27 -22.97
CA CYS A 14 -16.58 -46.77 -23.85
C CYS A 14 -15.30 -46.53 -23.02
N LEU A 15 -14.38 -47.50 -23.09
CA LEU A 15 -12.98 -47.34 -22.68
C LEU A 15 -12.21 -46.71 -23.86
N LEU A 16 -11.79 -45.46 -23.72
CA LEU A 16 -10.81 -44.83 -24.62
C LEU A 16 -9.42 -44.95 -23.99
N PHE A 17 -8.61 -45.86 -24.55
CA PHE A 17 -7.18 -45.91 -24.37
C PHE A 17 -6.53 -44.83 -25.25
N PHE A 18 -5.90 -43.83 -24.66
CA PHE A 18 -4.93 -42.98 -25.35
C PHE A 18 -3.51 -43.52 -25.08
N ALA A 19 -2.92 -44.13 -26.10
CA ALA A 19 -1.51 -44.47 -26.13
C ALA A 19 -0.73 -43.23 -26.59
N CYS A 20 0.12 -42.68 -25.72
CA CYS A 20 1.06 -41.63 -26.08
C CYS A 20 2.33 -42.29 -26.65
N GLY A 21 2.57 -42.10 -27.96
CA GLY A 21 3.76 -42.55 -28.65
C GLY A 21 4.91 -41.58 -28.42
N SER A 22 6.01 -42.08 -27.87
CA SER A 22 7.29 -41.39 -27.76
C SER A 22 8.00 -41.35 -29.12
N THR A 23 8.24 -40.15 -29.66
CA THR A 23 9.21 -39.94 -30.73
C THR A 23 10.38 -39.12 -30.20
N ALA A 24 11.52 -39.79 -30.07
CA ALA A 24 12.83 -39.18 -29.89
C ALA A 24 13.20 -38.39 -31.15
N GLY A 25 13.52 -37.12 -30.99
CA GLY A 25 14.09 -36.25 -32.02
C GLY A 25 15.41 -35.68 -31.52
N THR A 26 16.51 -36.31 -31.91
CA THR A 26 17.85 -35.72 -31.92
C THR A 26 17.95 -34.76 -33.10
N GLY A 27 18.30 -33.49 -32.84
CA GLY A 27 18.50 -32.48 -33.87
C GLY A 27 19.40 -31.36 -33.34
N ASP A 28 20.68 -31.54 -33.60
CA ASP A 28 21.80 -30.64 -33.37
C ASP A 28 21.84 -29.51 -34.44
N SER A 29 22.61 -28.47 -34.14
CA SER A 29 23.27 -27.49 -35.03
C SER A 29 22.56 -26.19 -35.44
N GLY A 30 23.16 -25.08 -34.94
CA GLY A 30 23.39 -23.80 -35.64
C GLY A 30 22.15 -22.93 -35.87
N SER A 31 22.20 -21.61 -35.88
CA SER A 31 23.29 -20.64 -35.93
C SER A 31 22.59 -19.27 -35.89
N ASP A 32 23.24 -18.28 -35.28
CA ASP A 32 23.20 -16.86 -35.65
C ASP A 32 21.83 -16.25 -35.99
N ASP A 33 21.27 -15.48 -35.06
CA ASP A 33 20.78 -14.15 -35.46
C ASP A 33 20.89 -13.16 -34.31
N GLN A 34 21.83 -12.23 -34.47
CA GLN A 34 21.98 -11.04 -33.65
C GLN A 34 20.94 -10.02 -34.11
N GLY A 35 19.89 -9.83 -33.32
CA GLY A 35 18.94 -8.73 -33.46
C GLY A 35 19.20 -7.62 -32.44
N ALA A 36 20.43 -7.13 -32.36
CA ALA A 36 20.71 -5.88 -31.63
C ALA A 36 20.15 -4.73 -32.46
N VAL A 37 19.08 -4.09 -31.97
CA VAL A 37 18.58 -2.85 -32.53
C VAL A 37 19.57 -1.75 -32.14
N ASP A 38 20.43 -1.45 -33.10
CA ASP A 38 21.32 -0.31 -33.16
C ASP A 38 20.48 0.97 -33.19
N ILE A 39 20.29 1.59 -32.03
CA ILE A 39 19.78 2.96 -31.94
C ILE A 39 20.94 3.87 -32.31
N THR A 40 20.92 4.29 -33.57
CA THR A 40 21.77 5.36 -34.10
C THR A 40 21.58 6.64 -33.28
N ASP A 41 22.62 6.97 -32.55
CA ASP A 41 23.14 8.31 -32.25
C ASP A 41 22.69 9.41 -33.24
N PRO A 42 21.89 10.39 -32.80
CA PRO A 42 21.84 11.70 -33.41
C PRO A 42 22.74 12.66 -32.63
N SER A 43 24.02 12.66 -32.97
CA SER A 43 24.79 13.84 -33.41
C SER A 43 24.25 15.17 -32.86
N ASP A 44 24.79 15.52 -31.70
CA ASP A 44 25.19 16.88 -31.28
C ASP A 44 25.11 17.94 -32.40
N PRO A 45 24.37 19.03 -32.14
CA PRO A 45 25.09 20.31 -32.15
C PRO A 45 24.60 21.23 -31.04
N GLY A 46 25.47 21.54 -30.07
CA GLY A 46 25.24 22.74 -29.25
C GLY A 46 26.03 22.89 -27.97
N THR A 47 27.34 22.64 -27.95
CA THR A 47 28.21 23.21 -26.92
C THR A 47 28.29 24.73 -27.09
N GLU A 48 27.49 25.47 -26.31
CA GLU A 48 27.77 26.89 -26.07
C GLU A 48 28.80 27.00 -24.94
N ASP A 49 30.03 27.31 -25.36
CA ASP A 49 31.16 27.72 -24.54
C ASP A 49 30.79 28.89 -23.62
N THR A 50 30.70 28.64 -22.31
CA THR A 50 30.80 29.68 -21.29
C THR A 50 32.28 30.03 -21.12
N GLN A 51 32.77 30.89 -22.01
CA GLN A 51 34.10 31.47 -21.91
C GLN A 51 34.12 32.59 -20.86
N ALA A 52 34.98 32.42 -19.86
CA ALA A 52 35.46 33.46 -18.98
C ALA A 52 36.06 34.62 -19.80
N GLY A 53 35.57 35.83 -19.56
CA GLY A 53 36.07 37.07 -20.14
C GLY A 53 36.24 38.13 -19.05
N ASP A 54 37.49 38.38 -18.70
CA ASP A 54 37.95 39.51 -17.90
C ASP A 54 37.53 40.87 -18.47
N ALA A 55 37.33 41.82 -17.55
CA ALA A 55 37.62 43.25 -17.62
C ALA A 55 37.50 43.97 -18.98
N ASP A 56 36.47 44.82 -19.11
CA ASP A 56 36.72 46.15 -19.67
C ASP A 56 35.74 47.21 -19.15
N SER A 57 36.34 48.34 -18.83
CA SER A 57 35.74 49.60 -18.43
C SER A 57 34.97 50.23 -19.61
N GLY A 58 33.64 50.27 -19.51
CA GLY A 58 32.76 50.90 -20.48
C GLY A 58 32.27 52.26 -20.00
N THR A 59 32.96 53.30 -20.43
CA THR A 59 32.58 54.72 -20.42
C THR A 59 31.16 54.97 -20.92
N ALA A 60 30.32 55.59 -20.08
CA ALA A 60 29.09 56.26 -20.50
C ALA A 60 29.30 57.77 -20.54
N SER A 61 28.87 58.35 -21.65
CA SER A 61 29.05 59.71 -22.10
C SER A 61 28.33 60.73 -21.21
N ASP A 62 29.09 61.68 -20.67
CA ASP A 62 28.58 62.90 -20.04
C ASP A 62 28.53 64.04 -21.08
N PRO A 63 27.36 64.65 -21.34
CA PRO A 63 27.24 65.78 -22.26
C PRO A 63 27.46 67.12 -21.54
N GLY A 64 28.26 67.98 -22.18
CA GLY A 64 27.96 69.41 -22.21
C GLY A 64 28.45 70.24 -21.03
N ALA A 65 29.65 70.80 -21.20
CA ALA A 65 30.06 72.01 -20.50
C ALA A 65 29.06 73.15 -20.78
N GLY A 66 28.27 73.48 -19.76
CA GLY A 66 27.51 74.72 -19.66
C GLY A 66 27.97 75.47 -18.42
N ASP A 67 28.89 76.41 -18.60
CA ASP A 67 29.26 77.40 -17.59
C ASP A 67 28.03 78.24 -17.22
N ALA A 68 27.47 78.00 -16.04
CA ALA A 68 26.55 78.89 -15.37
C ALA A 68 27.12 79.20 -13.98
N GLU A 69 27.61 80.43 -13.83
CA GLU A 69 27.97 81.03 -12.55
C GLU A 69 26.82 80.87 -11.55
N LEU A 70 27.06 80.16 -10.45
CA LEU A 70 26.24 80.21 -9.25
C LEU A 70 26.93 81.10 -8.20
N PRO A 71 26.14 81.91 -7.46
CA PRO A 71 26.66 82.89 -6.54
C PRO A 71 27.32 82.21 -5.33
N VAL A 72 28.49 82.73 -4.96
CA VAL A 72 29.16 82.42 -3.70
C VAL A 72 28.26 82.91 -2.55
N ASP A 73 27.49 82.00 -1.97
CA ASP A 73 26.90 82.21 -0.65
C ASP A 73 27.98 81.92 0.40
N THR A 74 28.56 82.98 0.96
CA THR A 74 29.58 82.93 2.02
C THR A 74 28.95 82.60 3.39
N GLY A 75 28.02 81.65 3.42
CA GLY A 75 27.58 81.04 4.67
C GLY A 75 28.76 80.30 5.28
N THR A 76 29.20 80.76 6.46
CA THR A 76 30.29 80.16 7.25
C THR A 76 29.88 78.78 7.77
N GLY A 77 29.67 77.80 6.88
CA GLY A 77 29.37 76.41 7.21
C GLY A 77 30.61 75.73 7.76
N CYS A 78 30.57 75.18 8.97
CA CYS A 78 31.73 74.51 9.53
C CYS A 78 31.97 73.15 8.85
N ILE A 79 33.23 72.87 8.50
CA ILE A 79 33.62 71.67 7.74
C ILE A 79 34.04 70.59 8.73
N CYS A 80 33.20 69.59 8.94
CA CYS A 80 33.46 68.48 9.84
C CYS A 80 33.94 67.21 9.10
N PRO A 81 34.69 66.32 9.78
CA PRO A 81 34.97 64.97 9.28
C PRO A 81 33.68 64.19 8.96
N PRO A 82 33.70 63.17 8.09
CA PRO A 82 32.50 62.45 7.63
C PRO A 82 31.62 61.85 8.73
N THR A 83 32.19 61.54 9.90
CA THR A 83 31.50 60.95 11.06
C THR A 83 31.06 61.96 12.12
N LYS A 84 31.09 63.26 11.77
CA LYS A 84 30.75 64.37 12.64
C LYS A 84 29.76 65.32 11.96
N HIS A 85 28.94 65.97 12.77
CA HIS A 85 27.98 66.99 12.36
C HIS A 85 28.38 68.34 12.95
N CYS A 86 27.94 69.44 12.33
CA CYS A 86 28.24 70.78 12.79
C CYS A 86 27.08 71.31 13.67
N THR A 87 27.37 71.73 14.90
CA THR A 87 26.38 72.35 15.80
C THR A 87 26.05 73.78 15.40
N GLU A 88 24.99 74.36 15.98
CA GLU A 88 24.62 75.77 15.76
C GLU A 88 25.75 76.75 16.14
N ASP A 89 26.63 76.35 17.07
CA ASP A 89 27.80 77.11 17.50
C ASP A 89 29.04 76.93 16.59
N GLY A 90 28.95 76.10 15.55
CA GLY A 90 30.04 75.84 14.61
C GLY A 90 31.07 74.81 15.07
N GLU A 91 30.73 73.98 16.07
CA GLU A 91 31.60 72.92 16.57
C GLU A 91 31.27 71.57 15.94
N CYS A 92 32.29 70.72 15.73
CA CYS A 92 32.11 69.39 15.15
C CYS A 92 31.88 68.32 16.22
N GLU A 93 30.63 67.91 16.40
CA GLU A 93 30.21 66.83 17.29
C GLU A 93 30.10 65.50 16.54
N ASP A 94 30.20 64.37 17.24
CA ASP A 94 30.03 63.06 16.61
C ASP A 94 28.59 62.90 16.09
N ASP A 95 28.44 62.22 14.95
CA ASP A 95 27.10 61.92 14.41
C ASP A 95 26.32 61.08 15.43
N ILE A 96 25.06 61.44 15.66
CA ILE A 96 24.16 60.69 16.53
C ILE A 96 23.65 59.43 15.81
N CYS A 97 23.66 59.44 14.48
CA CYS A 97 23.24 58.35 13.61
C CYS A 97 24.00 58.33 12.29
N LEU A 98 24.01 57.18 11.61
CA LEU A 98 24.58 57.09 10.26
C LEU A 98 23.73 57.93 9.30
N LYS A 99 24.29 58.99 8.73
CA LYS A 99 23.64 59.89 7.76
C LYS A 99 22.87 59.12 6.68
N GLY A 100 21.56 59.40 6.54
CA GLY A 100 20.66 58.70 5.62
C GLY A 100 20.27 57.27 6.03
N GLY A 101 20.84 56.74 7.11
CA GLY A 101 20.48 55.45 7.68
C GLY A 101 19.05 55.45 8.22
N ALA A 102 18.32 54.37 7.97
CA ALA A 102 16.94 54.21 8.41
C ALA A 102 16.81 53.02 9.37
N THR A 103 15.94 53.16 10.36
CA THR A 103 15.52 52.07 11.26
C THR A 103 14.03 52.21 11.55
N CYS A 104 13.39 51.15 12.01
CA CYS A 104 11.97 51.21 12.38
C CYS A 104 11.80 51.75 13.79
N GLU A 105 10.92 52.73 13.95
CA GLU A 105 10.49 53.20 15.28
C GLU A 105 9.24 52.44 15.72
N SER A 106 8.31 52.19 14.80
CA SER A 106 7.12 51.36 15.00
C SER A 106 6.78 50.59 13.71
N LEU A 107 5.74 49.76 13.72
CA LEU A 107 5.29 49.06 12.51
C LEU A 107 4.82 50.01 11.41
N SER A 108 4.36 51.21 11.77
CA SER A 108 3.86 52.21 10.83
C SER A 108 4.83 53.38 10.62
N GLU A 109 5.98 53.41 11.30
CA GLU A 109 6.90 54.55 11.27
C GLU A 109 8.36 54.10 11.17
N ARG A 110 9.08 54.71 10.23
CA ARG A 110 10.54 54.61 10.16
C ARG A 110 11.19 55.91 10.59
N LYS A 111 12.30 55.81 11.31
CA LYS A 111 13.17 56.94 11.60
C LYS A 111 14.35 56.95 10.64
N VAL A 112 14.57 58.07 9.98
CA VAL A 112 15.67 58.29 9.03
C VAL A 112 16.59 59.36 9.61
N CYS A 113 17.89 59.06 9.63
CA CYS A 113 18.90 60.03 10.05
C CYS A 113 18.98 61.16 9.02
N ASN A 114 18.89 62.41 9.46
CA ASN A 114 19.02 63.56 8.59
C ASN A 114 20.40 63.63 7.90
N GLU A 115 20.51 64.44 6.86
CA GLU A 115 21.72 64.50 6.02
C GLU A 115 22.96 64.95 6.78
N ASP A 116 22.78 65.74 7.84
CA ASP A 116 23.84 66.23 8.71
C ASP A 116 24.19 65.26 9.85
N GLY A 117 23.41 64.22 10.13
CA GLY A 117 23.74 63.19 11.14
C GLY A 117 23.43 63.60 12.58
N SER A 118 22.73 64.72 12.76
CA SER A 118 22.45 65.37 14.05
C SER A 118 21.14 64.93 14.69
N ALA A 119 20.20 64.39 13.92
CA ALA A 119 18.88 64.01 14.43
C ALA A 119 18.21 62.92 13.57
N PHE A 120 17.16 62.34 14.14
CA PHE A 120 16.25 61.44 13.43
C PHE A 120 14.96 62.16 13.05
N GLU A 121 14.53 61.97 11.81
CA GLU A 121 13.21 62.38 11.33
C GLU A 121 12.30 61.14 11.21
N LEU A 122 11.06 61.27 11.68
CA LEU A 122 10.06 60.20 11.60
C LEU A 122 9.23 60.32 10.33
N PHE A 123 9.12 59.22 9.60
CA PHE A 123 8.31 59.08 8.39
C PHE A 123 7.28 57.97 8.59
N LEU A 124 6.01 58.30 8.35
CA LEU A 124 4.95 57.29 8.30
C LEU A 124 5.12 56.43 7.04
N CYS A 125 5.00 55.13 7.22
CA CYS A 125 4.90 54.20 6.11
C CYS A 125 3.57 54.41 5.37
N PRO A 126 3.56 54.27 4.02
CA PRO A 126 2.32 54.28 3.24
C PRO A 126 1.27 53.31 3.77
N GLU A 127 -0.02 53.59 3.52
CA GLU A 127 -1.10 52.66 3.87
C GLU A 127 -0.83 51.26 3.29
N ALA A 128 -1.14 50.22 4.05
CA ALA A 128 -0.87 48.82 3.73
C ALA A 128 0.62 48.41 3.64
N THR A 129 1.55 49.26 4.09
CA THR A 129 2.97 48.87 4.27
C THR A 129 3.34 48.87 5.75
N ILE A 130 4.37 48.10 6.09
CA ILE A 130 4.94 48.08 7.44
C ILE A 130 6.42 48.41 7.39
N CYS A 131 6.94 48.99 8.46
CA CYS A 131 8.37 49.18 8.60
C CYS A 131 9.07 47.87 8.97
N PHE A 132 9.99 47.41 8.13
CA PHE A 132 10.91 46.30 8.39
C PHE A 132 12.33 46.70 7.97
N LEU A 133 13.31 46.52 8.86
CA LEU A 133 14.72 46.85 8.62
C LEU A 133 14.98 48.30 8.09
N GLY A 134 14.12 49.26 8.43
CA GLY A 134 14.24 50.66 8.01
C GLY A 134 13.55 51.01 6.69
N GLU A 135 12.88 50.04 6.07
CA GLU A 135 12.13 50.20 4.83
C GLU A 135 10.65 49.95 5.05
N CYS A 136 9.80 50.67 4.32
CA CYS A 136 8.35 50.42 4.31
C CYS A 136 8.05 49.41 3.21
N ILE A 137 7.67 48.19 3.58
CA ILE A 137 7.44 47.09 2.66
C ILE A 137 5.99 46.61 2.75
N GLU A 138 5.44 46.16 1.63
CA GLU A 138 4.12 45.53 1.59
C GLU A 138 4.19 44.13 2.23
N PRO A 139 3.27 43.76 3.14
CA PRO A 139 3.15 42.39 3.61
C PRO A 139 2.92 41.43 2.43
N ILE A 140 3.67 40.34 2.39
CA ILE A 140 3.56 39.26 1.41
C ILE A 140 2.60 38.13 1.87
N CYS A 141 2.21 38.15 3.15
CA CYS A 141 1.32 37.17 3.75
C CYS A 141 0.50 37.76 4.90
N ASP A 142 -0.60 37.09 5.26
CA ASP A 142 -1.42 37.42 6.43
C ASP A 142 -0.82 36.78 7.69
N PRO A 143 -0.35 37.58 8.68
CA PRO A 143 0.17 37.05 9.95
C PRO A 143 -0.83 36.21 10.74
N GLU A 144 -2.14 36.41 10.51
CA GLU A 144 -3.22 35.64 11.13
C GLU A 144 -3.73 34.51 10.21
N GLY A 145 -3.14 34.36 9.02
CA GLY A 145 -3.47 33.30 8.07
C GLY A 145 -3.14 31.91 8.62
N PRO A 146 -3.88 30.87 8.20
CA PRO A 146 -3.55 29.51 8.59
C PRO A 146 -2.17 29.12 8.05
N ALA A 147 -1.48 28.24 8.77
CA ALA A 147 -0.32 27.57 8.22
C ALA A 147 -0.72 26.81 6.95
N VAL A 148 0.19 26.70 6.00
CA VAL A 148 0.02 25.90 4.79
C VAL A 148 1.18 24.91 4.65
N CYS A 149 1.04 23.90 3.81
CA CYS A 149 2.13 22.98 3.50
C CYS A 149 2.78 23.38 2.17
N GLU A 150 4.11 23.42 2.16
CA GLU A 150 4.89 23.67 0.95
C GLU A 150 6.13 22.78 0.99
N ASN A 151 6.31 21.93 -0.03
CA ASN A 151 7.42 20.96 -0.12
C ASN A 151 7.56 20.07 1.12
N GLY A 152 6.43 19.57 1.65
CA GLY A 152 6.40 18.74 2.87
C GLY A 152 6.67 19.48 4.19
N GLN A 153 7.02 20.77 4.14
CA GLN A 153 7.26 21.61 5.32
C GLN A 153 6.02 22.43 5.67
N ARG A 154 5.88 22.72 6.97
CA ARG A 154 4.86 23.63 7.48
C ARG A 154 5.33 25.07 7.30
N LYS A 155 4.61 25.83 6.47
CA LYS A 155 4.87 27.22 6.12
C LYS A 155 3.92 28.13 6.90
N GLU A 156 4.48 29.01 7.73
CA GLU A 156 3.71 30.02 8.47
C GLU A 156 4.15 31.42 8.07
N CYS A 157 3.20 32.34 8.01
CA CYS A 157 3.52 33.76 7.90
C CYS A 157 4.15 34.25 9.20
N ASN A 158 5.24 35.02 9.12
CA ASN A 158 5.80 35.62 10.33
C ASN A 158 4.83 36.66 10.93
N SER A 159 5.05 37.04 12.19
CA SER A 159 4.15 37.97 12.92
C SER A 159 4.02 39.36 12.30
N LEU A 160 4.85 39.68 11.29
CA LEU A 160 4.86 40.95 10.59
C LEU A 160 4.20 40.86 9.21
N GLY A 161 4.10 39.69 8.60
CA GLY A 161 3.51 39.56 7.27
C GLY A 161 4.52 39.64 6.13
N VAL A 162 5.81 39.73 6.42
CA VAL A 162 6.84 40.11 5.43
C VAL A 162 7.79 38.99 5.06
N ASP A 163 7.66 37.84 5.72
CA ASP A 163 8.45 36.65 5.42
C ASP A 163 7.66 35.40 5.83
N TYR A 164 8.07 34.25 5.27
CA TYR A 164 7.55 32.94 5.65
C TYR A 164 8.57 32.19 6.50
N ASN A 165 8.10 31.61 7.60
CA ASN A 165 8.87 30.65 8.38
C ASN A 165 8.52 29.24 7.92
N TYR A 166 9.55 28.42 7.71
CA TYR A 166 9.39 27.01 7.38
C TYR A 166 9.78 26.18 8.59
N PHE A 167 8.93 25.22 8.92
CA PHE A 167 9.12 24.29 10.02
C PHE A 167 9.06 22.87 9.48
N ASP A 168 10.12 22.11 9.74
CA ASP A 168 10.12 20.67 9.50
C ASP A 168 9.09 20.00 10.42
N CYS A 169 8.33 19.09 9.86
CA CYS A 169 7.49 18.23 10.66
C CYS A 169 8.36 17.25 11.47
N PRO A 170 7.97 16.90 12.71
CA PRO A 170 8.66 15.86 13.46
C PRO A 170 8.78 14.57 12.65
N GLY A 171 9.87 13.82 12.85
CA GLY A 171 10.05 12.52 12.18
C GLY A 171 8.82 11.62 12.35
N GLY A 172 8.40 10.97 11.25
CA GLY A 172 7.21 10.13 11.20
C GLY A 172 5.90 10.90 10.95
N THR A 173 5.98 12.21 10.68
CA THR A 173 4.82 13.05 10.34
C THR A 173 5.03 13.80 9.03
N SER A 174 3.96 14.04 8.29
CA SER A 174 3.92 14.81 7.06
C SER A 174 3.09 16.08 7.26
N CYS A 175 3.41 17.14 6.51
CA CYS A 175 2.56 18.33 6.49
C CYS A 175 1.35 18.07 5.59
N VAL A 176 0.14 18.11 6.17
CA VAL A 176 -1.14 18.11 5.46
C VAL A 176 -1.97 19.28 5.97
N ASP A 177 -2.49 20.12 5.07
CA ASP A 177 -3.32 21.30 5.39
C ASP A 177 -2.77 22.19 6.52
N GLY A 178 -1.46 22.46 6.47
CA GLY A 178 -0.75 23.28 7.45
C GLY A 178 -0.50 22.63 8.81
N THR A 179 -0.80 21.34 8.96
CA THR A 179 -0.62 20.58 10.20
C THR A 179 0.29 19.39 9.98
N CYS A 180 1.18 19.11 10.93
CA CYS A 180 1.98 17.89 10.90
C CYS A 180 1.12 16.72 11.41
N VAL A 181 0.78 15.80 10.53
CA VAL A 181 -0.03 14.59 10.81
C VAL A 181 0.84 13.34 10.65
N PRO A 182 0.57 12.24 11.38
CA PRO A 182 1.31 10.99 11.20
C PRO A 182 1.28 10.50 9.75
N ILE A 183 2.42 10.02 9.25
CA ILE A 183 2.47 9.36 7.93
C ILE A 183 1.66 8.07 8.01
N GLN A 184 0.65 7.94 7.15
CA GLN A 184 -0.27 6.81 7.16
C GLN A 184 0.41 5.58 6.52
N PRO A 185 0.58 4.46 7.23
CA PRO A 185 1.05 3.21 6.64
C PRO A 185 -0.02 2.64 5.69
N ASN A 186 0.43 1.89 4.68
CA ASN A 186 -0.46 1.12 3.81
C ASN A 186 -0.71 -0.25 4.45
N VAL A 187 -1.95 -0.55 4.83
CA VAL A 187 -2.32 -1.82 5.48
C VAL A 187 -3.37 -2.56 4.66
N ILE A 188 -3.04 -3.80 4.26
CA ILE A 188 -4.00 -4.72 3.65
C ILE A 188 -4.43 -5.74 4.71
N PHE A 189 -5.72 -5.81 4.99
CA PHE A 189 -6.31 -6.96 5.67
C PHE A 189 -6.49 -8.08 4.64
N ILE A 190 -5.84 -9.22 4.82
CA ILE A 190 -6.15 -10.43 4.06
C ILE A 190 -7.02 -11.30 4.96
N VAL A 191 -8.29 -11.43 4.61
CA VAL A 191 -9.23 -12.31 5.33
C VAL A 191 -9.33 -13.63 4.60
N ASP A 192 -8.97 -14.70 5.29
CA ASP A 192 -9.22 -16.06 4.86
C ASP A 192 -10.72 -16.26 4.66
N SER A 193 -11.07 -16.64 3.45
CA SER A 193 -12.44 -16.76 2.98
C SER A 193 -12.76 -18.17 2.50
N SER A 194 -11.94 -19.14 2.94
CA SER A 194 -12.05 -20.56 2.63
C SER A 194 -13.23 -21.25 3.34
N ALA A 195 -13.44 -22.52 3.02
CA ALA A 195 -14.55 -23.28 3.59
C ALA A 195 -14.39 -23.54 5.10
N SER A 196 -13.16 -23.59 5.63
CA SER A 196 -12.90 -23.82 7.06
C SER A 196 -13.29 -22.64 7.93
N MET A 197 -13.25 -21.43 7.38
CA MET A 197 -13.67 -20.21 8.05
C MET A 197 -15.17 -20.19 8.34
N ASN A 198 -15.95 -21.04 7.66
CA ASN A 198 -17.39 -21.20 7.90
C ASN A 198 -17.72 -22.20 9.02
N TRP A 199 -16.73 -22.84 9.63
CA TRP A 199 -16.95 -23.80 10.70
C TRP A 199 -17.38 -23.11 12.00
N MET A 200 -18.32 -23.71 12.71
CA MET A 200 -18.78 -23.24 14.04
C MET A 200 -17.84 -23.67 15.18
N ASN A 201 -17.04 -24.71 14.95
CA ASN A 201 -16.15 -25.29 15.95
C ASN A 201 -14.84 -25.80 15.33
N PRO A 202 -13.84 -26.13 16.17
CA PRO A 202 -12.62 -26.79 15.73
C PRO A 202 -12.86 -28.04 14.91
N GLU A 203 -13.90 -28.83 15.22
CA GLU A 203 -14.19 -30.13 14.60
C GLU A 203 -14.77 -30.04 13.18
N GLY A 204 -15.04 -28.83 12.69
CA GLY A 204 -15.48 -28.59 11.33
C GLY A 204 -16.96 -28.79 11.07
N SER A 205 -17.81 -28.63 12.09
CA SER A 205 -19.25 -28.60 11.85
C SER A 205 -19.64 -27.30 11.16
N TYR A 206 -20.28 -27.42 10.01
CA TYR A 206 -21.00 -26.31 9.40
C TYR A 206 -22.27 -26.02 10.19
N PRO A 207 -22.78 -24.79 10.09
CA PRO A 207 -24.17 -24.54 10.42
C PRO A 207 -25.01 -25.44 9.53
N ASP A 208 -25.62 -26.49 10.12
CA ASP A 208 -26.70 -27.18 9.44
C ASP A 208 -27.86 -26.18 9.33
N ASP A 209 -28.57 -26.17 8.20
CA ASP A 209 -29.84 -25.45 8.03
C ASP A 209 -30.85 -25.98 9.06
N CYS A 210 -30.74 -25.53 10.31
CA CYS A 210 -31.61 -25.98 11.37
C CYS A 210 -33.00 -25.39 11.12
N THR A 211 -34.03 -26.21 11.32
CA THR A 211 -35.41 -25.77 11.16
C THR A 211 -36.05 -25.72 12.55
N GLY A 212 -36.55 -24.55 12.95
CA GLY A 212 -37.32 -24.36 14.20
C GLY A 212 -36.97 -23.10 14.99
N GLU A 213 -37.79 -22.76 15.99
CA GLU A 213 -37.71 -21.53 16.82
C GLU A 213 -36.43 -21.39 17.67
N THR A 214 -35.60 -22.43 17.73
CA THR A 214 -34.32 -22.45 18.47
C THR A 214 -33.10 -22.36 17.56
N CYS A 215 -33.33 -22.31 16.24
CA CYS A 215 -32.28 -22.11 15.26
C CYS A 215 -31.93 -20.61 15.23
N PRO A 216 -30.65 -20.22 15.38
CA PRO A 216 -30.20 -18.88 15.03
C PRO A 216 -30.57 -18.58 13.56
N PRO A 217 -30.63 -17.31 13.14
CA PRO A 217 -30.99 -16.92 11.78
C PRO A 217 -29.89 -17.31 10.78
N TRP A 218 -29.68 -18.60 10.54
CA TRP A 218 -28.84 -19.15 9.49
C TRP A 218 -29.60 -19.13 8.16
N ASN A 219 -30.23 -18.00 7.85
CA ASN A 219 -30.85 -17.80 6.56
C ASN A 219 -29.81 -17.16 5.66
N TRP A 220 -29.57 -17.78 4.51
CA TRP A 220 -28.82 -17.12 3.47
C TRP A 220 -29.58 -15.85 3.04
N PRO A 221 -28.91 -14.69 2.90
CA PRO A 221 -27.45 -14.51 2.85
C PRO A 221 -26.74 -14.19 4.19
N ASP A 222 -27.47 -13.85 5.26
CA ASP A 222 -26.86 -13.28 6.48
C ASP A 222 -25.93 -14.28 7.20
N CYS A 223 -26.35 -15.54 7.25
CA CYS A 223 -25.54 -16.70 7.62
C CYS A 223 -24.71 -16.62 8.91
N ASP A 224 -24.91 -15.63 9.76
CA ASP A 224 -24.41 -15.54 11.14
C ASP A 224 -25.21 -14.48 11.90
N ASP A 225 -25.08 -14.47 13.23
CA ASP A 225 -25.66 -13.44 14.08
C ASP A 225 -24.61 -12.32 14.33
N PRO A 226 -24.85 -11.06 13.92
CA PRO A 226 -23.90 -9.96 14.14
C PRO A 226 -23.62 -9.69 15.63
N GLU A 227 -24.54 -10.03 16.53
CA GLU A 227 -24.37 -9.83 17.97
C GLU A 227 -23.65 -10.99 18.63
N ASN A 228 -23.82 -12.21 18.10
CA ASN A 228 -23.21 -13.42 18.65
C ASN A 228 -22.77 -14.39 17.54
N PRO A 229 -21.73 -14.02 16.77
CA PRO A 229 -21.33 -14.80 15.62
C PRO A 229 -20.79 -16.15 16.05
N SER A 230 -21.23 -17.19 15.37
CA SER A 230 -20.89 -18.58 15.67
C SER A 230 -19.78 -19.12 14.76
N THR A 231 -19.68 -18.65 13.51
CA THR A 231 -18.61 -19.08 12.59
C THR A 231 -17.29 -18.38 12.90
N ARG A 232 -16.16 -18.97 12.49
CA ARG A 232 -14.84 -18.31 12.60
C ARG A 232 -14.83 -16.98 11.84
N LEU A 233 -15.33 -16.98 10.61
CA LEU A 233 -15.44 -15.77 9.79
C LEU A 233 -16.31 -14.71 10.45
N GLY A 234 -17.48 -15.07 10.99
CA GLY A 234 -18.34 -14.13 11.70
C GLY A 234 -17.61 -13.49 12.89
N LYS A 235 -16.88 -14.28 13.67
CA LYS A 235 -16.09 -13.75 14.79
C LYS A 235 -14.96 -12.82 14.33
N VAL A 236 -14.31 -13.14 13.21
CA VAL A 236 -13.34 -12.26 12.55
C VAL A 236 -13.99 -10.96 12.08
N LYS A 237 -15.14 -11.02 11.40
CA LYS A 237 -15.91 -9.82 10.99
C LYS A 237 -16.23 -8.95 12.19
N LYS A 238 -16.76 -9.53 13.28
CA LYS A 238 -17.07 -8.80 14.52
C LYS A 238 -15.82 -8.17 15.15
N ALA A 239 -14.70 -8.88 15.17
CA ALA A 239 -13.44 -8.33 15.65
C ALA A 239 -12.99 -7.14 14.79
N LEU A 240 -13.00 -7.29 13.46
CA LEU A 240 -12.67 -6.23 12.52
C LEU A 240 -13.58 -5.01 12.66
N GLN A 241 -14.90 -5.17 12.84
CA GLN A 241 -15.80 -4.05 13.11
C GLN A 241 -15.34 -3.22 14.32
N ASN A 242 -14.99 -3.89 15.44
CA ASN A 242 -14.56 -3.20 16.66
C ASN A 242 -13.19 -2.53 16.49
N VAL A 243 -12.31 -3.16 15.73
CA VAL A 243 -10.97 -2.64 15.44
C VAL A 243 -11.04 -1.44 14.49
N LEU A 244 -11.89 -1.49 13.47
CA LEU A 244 -12.01 -0.43 12.48
C LEU A 244 -12.55 0.86 13.11
N ILE A 245 -13.49 0.78 14.06
CA ILE A 245 -13.98 1.98 14.78
C ILE A 245 -12.96 2.57 15.78
N SER A 246 -11.79 1.96 15.95
CA SER A 246 -10.76 2.44 16.87
C SER A 246 -10.05 3.69 16.33
N PRO A 247 -9.57 4.61 17.20
CA PRO A 247 -8.76 5.75 16.78
C PRO A 247 -7.49 5.36 16.01
N GLU A 248 -6.92 4.19 16.31
CA GLU A 248 -5.71 3.67 15.67
C GLU A 248 -5.95 3.42 14.17
N ALA A 249 -7.11 2.85 13.80
CA ALA A 249 -7.48 2.60 12.42
C ALA A 249 -7.64 3.88 11.58
N GLY A 250 -8.02 5.00 12.20
CA GLY A 250 -8.22 6.28 11.53
C GLY A 250 -6.95 6.94 11.00
N ASN A 251 -5.76 6.43 11.38
CA ASN A 251 -4.47 6.91 10.89
C ASN A 251 -3.82 5.94 9.88
N LEU A 252 -4.58 4.98 9.34
CA LEU A 252 -4.09 3.98 8.41
C LEU A 252 -4.76 4.16 7.06
N ARG A 253 -3.99 3.93 5.99
CA ARG A 253 -4.59 3.68 4.68
C ARG A 253 -4.90 2.19 4.63
N LEU A 254 -6.18 1.85 4.49
CA LEU A 254 -6.66 0.47 4.61
C LEU A 254 -7.10 -0.09 3.26
N ALA A 255 -6.94 -1.40 3.07
CA ALA A 255 -7.59 -2.15 2.00
C ALA A 255 -8.00 -3.52 2.53
N LEU A 256 -8.98 -4.14 1.87
CA LEU A 256 -9.46 -5.48 2.19
C LEU A 256 -9.22 -6.39 0.98
N GLN A 257 -8.50 -7.47 1.24
CA GLN A 257 -8.29 -8.59 0.35
C GLN A 257 -9.00 -9.84 0.91
N ARG A 258 -9.59 -10.63 0.02
CA ARG A 258 -10.07 -11.99 0.27
C ARG A 258 -9.29 -12.98 -0.59
N PHE A 259 -9.42 -14.27 -0.31
CA PHE A 259 -8.88 -15.26 -1.25
C PHE A 259 -9.60 -15.18 -2.59
N PRO A 260 -8.93 -15.52 -3.70
CA PRO A 260 -9.52 -15.56 -5.03
C PRO A 260 -10.85 -16.32 -5.03
N GLN A 261 -11.90 -15.66 -5.48
CA GLN A 261 -13.24 -16.23 -5.54
C GLN A 261 -13.92 -15.89 -6.85
N LEU A 262 -14.74 -16.82 -7.33
CA LEU A 262 -15.69 -16.58 -8.41
C LEU A 262 -17.02 -17.25 -8.05
N PHE A 263 -18.09 -16.72 -8.63
CA PHE A 263 -19.34 -17.46 -8.70
C PHE A 263 -19.14 -18.74 -9.49
N TYR A 264 -19.27 -19.88 -8.80
CA TYR A 264 -19.12 -21.18 -9.42
C TYR A 264 -20.47 -21.86 -9.55
N ILE A 265 -20.62 -22.57 -10.67
CA ILE A 265 -21.87 -23.19 -11.04
C ILE A 265 -21.68 -24.71 -11.06
N PRO A 266 -21.99 -25.45 -9.98
CA PRO A 266 -21.99 -26.89 -10.03
C PRO A 266 -23.22 -27.37 -10.80
N SER A 267 -23.18 -27.32 -12.13
CA SER A 267 -24.17 -27.97 -13.00
C SER A 267 -24.21 -29.50 -12.80
N LEU A 268 -23.19 -30.08 -12.14
CA LEU A 268 -22.99 -31.51 -11.95
C LEU A 268 -23.54 -32.07 -10.63
N LEU A 269 -23.77 -31.26 -9.59
CA LEU A 269 -24.16 -31.78 -8.27
C LEU A 269 -25.66 -31.68 -7.97
N GLY A 270 -26.44 -31.01 -8.82
CA GLY A 270 -27.89 -30.89 -8.63
C GLY A 270 -28.28 -30.28 -7.29
N SER A 271 -27.38 -29.51 -6.67
CA SER A 271 -27.56 -28.95 -5.34
C SER A 271 -28.62 -27.84 -5.37
N SER A 272 -29.40 -27.80 -4.29
CA SER A 272 -30.20 -26.66 -3.85
C SER A 272 -29.35 -25.38 -3.87
N GLY A 273 -30.00 -24.21 -3.97
CA GLY A 273 -29.35 -22.91 -4.05
C GLY A 273 -28.36 -22.60 -2.92
N PRO A 274 -27.83 -21.36 -2.86
CA PRO A 274 -26.82 -21.01 -1.87
C PRO A 274 -27.28 -21.30 -0.44
N THR A 275 -26.36 -21.78 0.40
CA THR A 275 -26.61 -22.12 1.82
C THR A 275 -25.55 -21.47 2.69
N CYS A 276 -25.78 -21.41 4.00
CA CYS A 276 -24.77 -20.88 4.93
C CYS A 276 -23.54 -21.76 5.11
N ALA A 277 -23.63 -23.04 4.73
CA ALA A 277 -22.48 -23.95 4.66
C ALA A 277 -21.67 -23.77 3.37
N GLY A 278 -22.30 -23.26 2.31
CA GLY A 278 -21.73 -23.15 0.97
C GLY A 278 -22.39 -22.02 0.21
N SER A 279 -21.82 -20.82 0.36
CA SER A 279 -22.08 -19.64 -0.46
C SER A 279 -21.99 -19.98 -1.96
N PRO A 280 -22.63 -19.21 -2.86
CA PRO A 280 -22.52 -19.43 -4.30
C PRO A 280 -21.09 -19.17 -4.84
N LEU A 281 -20.20 -18.63 -4.01
CA LEU A 281 -18.80 -18.40 -4.32
C LEU A 281 -17.97 -19.68 -4.11
N TRP A 282 -17.07 -19.92 -5.04
CA TRP A 282 -16.06 -20.96 -4.94
C TRP A 282 -14.68 -20.33 -4.87
N GLY A 283 -13.91 -20.81 -3.90
CA GLY A 283 -12.52 -20.48 -3.73
C GLY A 283 -11.78 -20.99 -4.94
N LEU A 284 -11.18 -20.07 -5.68
CA LEU A 284 -10.37 -20.42 -6.82
C LEU A 284 -8.97 -20.72 -6.34
N ASP A 285 -8.37 -21.68 -7.02
CA ASP A 285 -6.94 -21.88 -6.94
C ASP A 285 -6.20 -20.67 -7.50
N LYS A 286 -6.81 -19.89 -8.42
CA LYS A 286 -6.18 -18.75 -9.08
C LYS A 286 -7.14 -17.69 -9.60
N PHE A 287 -6.63 -16.47 -9.69
CA PHE A 287 -7.28 -15.29 -10.26
C PHE A 287 -7.60 -15.47 -11.76
N SER A 288 -8.77 -15.03 -12.25
CA SER A 288 -9.26 -15.37 -13.62
C SER A 288 -8.30 -15.10 -14.80
N PRO A 289 -7.58 -13.96 -14.88
CA PRO A 289 -6.57 -13.72 -15.91
C PRO A 289 -5.50 -14.82 -16.00
N ASP A 290 -5.20 -15.49 -14.88
CA ASP A 290 -4.25 -16.61 -14.76
C ASP A 290 -4.75 -17.91 -15.44
N ASN A 291 -5.99 -17.93 -15.97
CA ASN A 291 -6.49 -19.06 -16.76
C ASN A 291 -6.03 -19.09 -18.22
N THR A 292 -5.46 -18.00 -18.74
CA THR A 292 -5.21 -17.88 -20.19
C THR A 292 -3.75 -18.04 -20.60
N VAL A 293 -2.79 -18.02 -19.66
CA VAL A 293 -1.36 -18.09 -19.98
C VAL A 293 -0.65 -19.15 -19.15
N VAL A 294 -0.61 -20.38 -19.67
CA VAL A 294 -0.06 -21.59 -19.02
C VAL A 294 1.48 -21.53 -18.79
N HIS A 295 2.14 -20.41 -19.10
CA HIS A 295 3.60 -20.28 -19.08
C HIS A 295 4.15 -18.99 -18.44
N LEU A 296 3.29 -18.12 -17.87
CA LEU A 296 3.71 -16.90 -17.16
C LEU A 296 3.08 -16.82 -15.77
N GLU A 297 3.01 -17.95 -15.06
CA GLU A 297 2.33 -18.02 -13.76
C GLU A 297 2.91 -17.03 -12.73
N HIS A 298 4.16 -16.59 -12.87
CA HIS A 298 4.81 -15.68 -11.92
C HIS A 298 4.84 -14.20 -12.38
N ALA A 299 4.19 -13.87 -13.49
CA ALA A 299 4.11 -12.50 -14.00
C ALA A 299 2.65 -12.07 -14.15
N ILE A 300 2.22 -11.15 -13.29
CA ILE A 300 0.95 -10.44 -13.50
C ILE A 300 1.27 -9.09 -14.16
N ASP A 301 0.67 -8.87 -15.33
CA ASP A 301 0.65 -7.57 -15.99
C ASP A 301 -0.17 -6.57 -15.14
N ALA A 302 0.31 -5.33 -15.00
CA ALA A 302 -0.42 -4.24 -14.38
C ALA A 302 -1.85 -4.12 -14.94
N ASN A 303 -2.04 -4.36 -16.24
CA ASN A 303 -3.38 -4.36 -16.86
C ASN A 303 -4.31 -5.46 -16.32
N ALA A 304 -3.77 -6.61 -15.94
CA ALA A 304 -4.54 -7.68 -15.33
C ALA A 304 -4.93 -7.34 -13.88
N MET A 305 -4.06 -6.63 -13.15
CA MET A 305 -4.35 -6.12 -11.80
C MET A 305 -5.30 -4.92 -11.80
N ALA A 306 -5.30 -4.10 -12.86
CA ALA A 306 -6.21 -2.96 -13.02
C ALA A 306 -7.56 -3.33 -13.66
N GLY A 307 -7.76 -4.61 -14.02
CA GLY A 307 -8.93 -5.08 -14.75
C GLY A 307 -10.12 -5.47 -13.87
N SER A 308 -11.25 -5.80 -14.52
CA SER A 308 -12.49 -6.26 -13.86
C SER A 308 -12.34 -7.51 -12.99
N SER A 309 -11.20 -8.19 -13.10
CA SER A 309 -10.93 -9.35 -12.27
C SER A 309 -10.52 -8.95 -10.86
N LEU A 310 -9.95 -7.75 -10.62
CA LEU A 310 -9.40 -7.35 -9.31
C LEU A 310 -10.36 -7.58 -8.15
N SER A 311 -11.66 -7.38 -8.34
CA SER A 311 -12.72 -7.63 -7.35
C SER A 311 -12.81 -9.09 -6.86
N GLN A 312 -12.25 -10.05 -7.60
CA GLN A 312 -12.12 -11.45 -7.18
C GLN A 312 -11.20 -11.63 -5.98
N ILE A 313 -10.25 -10.70 -5.77
CA ILE A 313 -9.28 -10.75 -4.68
C ILE A 313 -9.34 -9.50 -3.79
N MET A 314 -9.58 -8.31 -4.33
CA MET A 314 -9.60 -7.04 -3.60
C MET A 314 -11.03 -6.48 -3.59
N PRO A 315 -11.88 -6.92 -2.66
CA PRO A 315 -13.23 -6.37 -2.48
C PRO A 315 -13.23 -4.88 -2.13
N VAL A 316 -12.20 -4.40 -1.43
CA VAL A 316 -12.00 -2.98 -1.14
C VAL A 316 -10.54 -2.61 -1.45
N PRO A 317 -10.25 -1.99 -2.60
CA PRO A 317 -8.92 -1.48 -2.92
C PRO A 317 -8.59 -0.24 -2.07
N PHE A 318 -7.33 0.20 -2.08
CA PHE A 318 -7.01 1.54 -1.59
C PHE A 318 -7.68 2.58 -2.50
N ASN A 319 -8.54 3.42 -1.93
CA ASN A 319 -9.17 4.50 -2.68
C ASN A 319 -8.33 5.79 -2.60
N VAL A 320 -8.62 6.75 -3.50
CA VAL A 320 -8.08 8.11 -3.41
C VAL A 320 -8.76 8.87 -2.26
N ASP A 321 -10.03 8.55 -2.00
CA ASP A 321 -10.81 9.08 -0.89
C ASP A 321 -10.75 8.10 0.30
N GLU A 322 -9.96 8.41 1.32
CA GLU A 322 -9.73 7.52 2.46
C GLU A 322 -10.97 7.30 3.32
N GLU A 323 -11.80 8.34 3.50
CA GLU A 323 -13.03 8.25 4.30
C GLU A 323 -13.98 7.20 3.68
N SER A 324 -14.03 7.15 2.34
CA SER A 324 -14.81 6.14 1.62
C SER A 324 -14.31 4.70 1.82
N THR A 325 -13.02 4.51 2.06
CA THR A 325 -12.42 3.17 2.16
C THR A 325 -12.78 2.50 3.49
N HIS A 326 -12.78 3.26 4.58
CA HIS A 326 -13.15 2.74 5.89
C HIS A 326 -14.61 2.28 5.92
N ASP A 327 -15.51 3.13 5.42
CA ASP A 327 -16.93 2.82 5.29
C ASP A 327 -17.17 1.62 4.37
N GLU A 328 -16.39 1.49 3.28
CA GLU A 328 -16.41 0.32 2.42
C GLU A 328 -16.03 -0.95 3.17
N ILE A 329 -14.88 -1.00 3.86
CA ILE A 329 -14.49 -2.18 4.65
C ILE A 329 -15.55 -2.50 5.70
N MET A 330 -16.10 -1.48 6.37
CA MET A 330 -17.17 -1.65 7.36
C MET A 330 -18.40 -2.36 6.77
N ARG A 331 -18.82 -2.01 5.54
CA ARG A 331 -19.92 -2.73 4.83
C ARG A 331 -19.62 -4.20 4.57
N TRP A 332 -18.35 -4.57 4.39
CA TRP A 332 -17.98 -5.98 4.20
C TRP A 332 -18.00 -6.79 5.50
N VAL A 333 -17.87 -6.12 6.65
CA VAL A 333 -17.83 -6.77 7.97
C VAL A 333 -19.09 -6.57 8.79
N ASP A 334 -20.11 -5.89 8.27
CA ASP A 334 -21.33 -5.51 9.01
C ASP A 334 -22.41 -6.59 9.15
N PHE A 335 -22.25 -7.70 8.43
CA PHE A 335 -23.21 -8.81 8.34
C PHE A 335 -24.52 -8.46 7.62
N ASP A 336 -24.64 -7.27 7.03
CA ASP A 336 -25.77 -6.90 6.19
C ASP A 336 -25.46 -7.27 4.73
N HIS A 337 -26.05 -8.35 4.26
CA HIS A 337 -25.82 -8.83 2.89
C HIS A 337 -27.00 -8.46 2.00
N THR A 338 -26.83 -7.43 1.18
CA THR A 338 -27.88 -6.97 0.27
C THR A 338 -27.74 -7.59 -1.12
N TYR A 339 -28.89 -7.92 -1.73
CA TYR A 339 -28.95 -8.39 -3.10
C TYR A 339 -29.99 -7.60 -3.90
N THR A 340 -29.65 -7.33 -5.15
CA THR A 340 -30.51 -6.62 -6.09
C THR A 340 -31.06 -7.62 -7.12
N PRO A 341 -32.38 -7.80 -7.21
CA PRO A 341 -32.97 -8.62 -8.27
C PRO A 341 -32.66 -8.03 -9.65
N THR A 342 -32.27 -8.88 -10.59
CA THR A 342 -31.96 -8.44 -11.97
C THR A 342 -33.19 -8.44 -12.88
N GLY A 343 -34.32 -9.03 -12.44
CA GLY A 343 -35.51 -9.24 -13.24
C GLY A 343 -35.46 -10.49 -14.13
N GLU A 344 -34.33 -11.22 -14.16
CA GLU A 344 -34.21 -12.49 -14.89
C GLU A 344 -34.68 -13.65 -14.02
N THR A 345 -35.63 -14.45 -14.50
CA THR A 345 -36.06 -15.66 -13.78
C THR A 345 -35.04 -16.78 -13.96
N CYS A 346 -34.77 -17.53 -12.90
CA CYS A 346 -33.91 -18.70 -12.93
C CYS A 346 -34.55 -19.90 -12.22
N GLY A 347 -34.26 -21.11 -12.68
CA GLY A 347 -34.50 -22.35 -11.95
C GLY A 347 -33.20 -22.96 -11.42
N ILE A 348 -32.06 -22.54 -11.97
CA ILE A 348 -30.71 -22.91 -11.57
C ILE A 348 -29.76 -21.75 -11.88
N LEU A 349 -28.61 -21.71 -11.20
CA LEU A 349 -27.61 -20.64 -11.32
C LEU A 349 -27.11 -20.40 -12.75
N THR A 350 -26.99 -21.44 -13.60
CA THR A 350 -26.52 -21.29 -15.00
C THR A 350 -27.43 -20.42 -15.86
N GLN A 351 -28.64 -20.09 -15.39
CA GLN A 351 -29.60 -19.27 -16.14
C GLN A 351 -29.40 -17.77 -15.93
N CYS A 352 -28.57 -17.37 -14.96
CA CYS A 352 -28.16 -15.98 -14.74
C CYS A 352 -26.98 -15.67 -15.67
N THR A 353 -27.23 -14.94 -16.76
CA THR A 353 -26.37 -14.93 -17.96
C THR A 353 -25.26 -13.89 -18.00
N ASP A 354 -24.61 -13.62 -16.87
CA ASP A 354 -23.43 -12.77 -16.83
C ASP A 354 -22.35 -13.35 -15.90
N TYR A 355 -21.38 -14.02 -16.52
CA TYR A 355 -20.27 -14.68 -15.81
C TYR A 355 -19.31 -13.71 -15.12
N ASN A 356 -19.38 -12.42 -15.49
CA ASN A 356 -18.51 -11.39 -14.94
C ASN A 356 -19.17 -10.59 -13.82
N THR A 357 -20.48 -10.77 -13.60
CA THR A 357 -21.17 -10.16 -12.47
C THR A 357 -21.47 -11.21 -11.41
N GLU A 358 -21.41 -10.76 -10.16
CA GLU A 358 -21.58 -11.57 -8.96
C GLU A 358 -23.06 -11.96 -8.77
N MET A 359 -23.55 -12.84 -9.65
CA MET A 359 -24.96 -13.23 -9.73
C MET A 359 -25.25 -14.58 -9.08
N ALA A 360 -26.31 -14.65 -8.27
CA ALA A 360 -26.87 -15.88 -7.71
C ALA A 360 -28.28 -16.15 -8.28
N CYS A 361 -28.74 -17.40 -8.23
CA CYS A 361 -30.15 -17.74 -8.43
C CYS A 361 -30.81 -17.94 -7.05
N HIS A 362 -31.70 -17.03 -6.67
CA HIS A 362 -32.36 -17.00 -5.37
C HIS A 362 -33.88 -16.89 -5.55
N GLU A 363 -34.63 -17.77 -4.90
CA GLU A 363 -36.11 -17.82 -4.96
C GLU A 363 -36.72 -17.81 -6.39
N GLY A 364 -35.95 -18.26 -7.38
CA GLY A 364 -36.40 -18.32 -8.77
C GLY A 364 -36.07 -17.06 -9.59
N GLU A 365 -35.30 -16.13 -9.04
CA GLU A 365 -34.83 -14.91 -9.70
C GLU A 365 -33.31 -14.79 -9.59
N CYS A 366 -32.69 -14.27 -10.64
CA CYS A 366 -31.30 -13.91 -10.63
C CYS A 366 -31.12 -12.63 -9.81
N VAL A 367 -30.14 -12.64 -8.92
CA VAL A 367 -29.83 -11.52 -8.03
C VAL A 367 -28.35 -11.21 -8.14
N THR A 368 -27.97 -9.94 -8.10
CA THR A 368 -26.57 -9.50 -7.93
C THR A 368 -26.34 -9.17 -6.46
N MET A 369 -25.25 -9.64 -5.87
CA MET A 369 -24.85 -9.21 -4.54
C MET A 369 -24.18 -7.84 -4.63
N ALA A 370 -24.58 -6.89 -3.79
CA ALA A 370 -23.90 -5.58 -3.73
C ALA A 370 -22.56 -5.71 -2.99
N GLU A 371 -22.56 -6.46 -1.89
CA GLU A 371 -21.39 -6.93 -1.16
C GLU A 371 -21.39 -8.47 -1.17
N PRO A 372 -20.77 -9.12 -2.16
CA PRO A 372 -20.70 -10.59 -2.21
C PRO A 372 -20.06 -11.09 -0.91
N GLU A 373 -20.50 -12.23 -0.40
CA GLU A 373 -20.06 -12.68 0.90
C GLU A 373 -18.54 -12.98 0.94
N LEU A 374 -17.87 -12.79 2.08
CA LEU A 374 -16.50 -13.28 2.31
C LEU A 374 -16.44 -14.81 2.49
N ARG A 375 -17.51 -15.55 2.17
CA ARG A 375 -17.55 -17.01 2.28
C ARG A 375 -17.40 -17.61 0.90
N ALA A 376 -16.42 -18.47 0.73
CA ALA A 376 -16.41 -19.39 -0.39
C ALA A 376 -16.25 -20.84 0.03
N MET A 377 -16.66 -21.73 -0.86
CA MET A 377 -16.33 -23.14 -0.78
C MET A 377 -15.01 -23.39 -1.51
N GLY A 378 -14.05 -24.04 -0.87
CA GLY A 378 -12.80 -24.39 -1.53
C GLY A 378 -11.63 -24.48 -0.56
N ASN A 379 -10.46 -24.75 -1.14
CA ASN A 379 -9.19 -24.77 -0.43
C ASN A 379 -8.72 -23.35 -0.13
N THR A 380 -7.69 -23.23 0.71
CA THR A 380 -7.03 -21.97 1.08
C THR A 380 -5.84 -21.71 0.13
N PRO A 381 -5.95 -20.82 -0.87
CA PRO A 381 -4.83 -20.46 -1.75
C PRO A 381 -3.92 -19.42 -1.08
N LEU A 382 -3.40 -19.70 0.11
CA LEU A 382 -2.73 -18.69 0.94
C LEU A 382 -1.53 -18.04 0.26
N GLY A 383 -0.61 -18.84 -0.30
CA GLY A 383 0.59 -18.29 -0.94
C GLY A 383 0.26 -17.48 -2.19
N ARG A 384 -0.74 -17.87 -2.98
CA ARG A 384 -1.24 -17.05 -4.09
C ARG A 384 -1.87 -15.75 -3.61
N SER A 385 -2.57 -15.77 -2.49
CA SER A 385 -3.15 -14.55 -1.91
C SER A 385 -2.05 -13.58 -1.46
N LEU A 386 -0.97 -14.06 -0.86
CA LEU A 386 0.21 -13.24 -0.55
C LEU A 386 0.91 -12.72 -1.81
N PHE A 387 1.03 -13.56 -2.84
CA PHE A 387 1.55 -13.13 -4.14
C PHE A 387 0.72 -11.98 -4.71
N TYR A 388 -0.60 -12.12 -4.75
CA TYR A 388 -1.51 -11.09 -5.27
C TYR A 388 -1.45 -9.80 -4.45
N ALA A 389 -1.34 -9.88 -3.13
CA ALA A 389 -1.14 -8.71 -2.28
C ALA A 389 0.16 -7.97 -2.64
N GLY A 390 1.25 -8.71 -2.84
CA GLY A 390 2.54 -8.15 -3.27
C GLY A 390 2.47 -7.49 -4.65
N GLU A 391 1.82 -8.15 -5.61
CA GLU A 391 1.59 -7.57 -6.94
C GLU A 391 0.69 -6.34 -6.87
N TYR A 392 -0.28 -6.31 -5.96
CA TYR A 392 -1.13 -5.15 -5.77
C TYR A 392 -0.33 -3.97 -5.22
N PHE A 393 0.54 -4.19 -4.21
CA PHE A 393 1.48 -3.18 -3.73
C PHE A 393 2.34 -2.63 -4.87
N ARG A 394 2.92 -3.52 -5.67
CA ARG A 394 3.83 -3.18 -6.77
C ARG A 394 3.19 -2.30 -7.85
N HIS A 395 1.94 -2.59 -8.21
CA HIS A 395 1.30 -1.96 -9.38
C HIS A 395 0.32 -0.85 -9.03
N MET A 396 -0.24 -0.84 -7.82
CA MET A 396 -1.39 0.01 -7.49
C MET A 396 -1.17 0.87 -6.23
N VAL A 397 -0.08 0.67 -5.49
CA VAL A 397 0.12 1.32 -4.18
C VAL A 397 1.44 2.06 -4.10
N VAL A 398 2.54 1.40 -4.49
CA VAL A 398 3.86 2.01 -4.55
C VAL A 398 4.11 2.44 -5.99
N LEU A 399 3.77 3.70 -6.27
CA LEU A 399 3.68 4.25 -7.62
C LEU A 399 4.91 5.09 -8.00
N GLU A 400 5.97 5.00 -7.20
CA GLU A 400 7.20 5.75 -7.41
C GLU A 400 7.78 5.52 -8.80
N GLY A 401 8.06 6.62 -9.50
CA GLY A 401 8.62 6.61 -10.85
C GLY A 401 7.63 6.26 -11.95
N GLN A 402 6.35 6.01 -11.62
CA GLN A 402 5.31 5.83 -12.63
C GLN A 402 5.11 7.14 -13.39
N ALA A 403 5.01 7.07 -14.72
CA ALA A 403 4.79 8.26 -15.54
C ALA A 403 3.42 8.89 -15.23
N CYS A 404 3.39 10.22 -15.14
CA CYS A 404 2.20 11.02 -14.90
C CYS A 404 2.23 12.31 -15.72
N THR A 405 1.06 12.90 -15.93
CA THR A 405 0.88 14.24 -16.51
C THR A 405 0.24 15.21 -15.53
N GLU A 406 -0.55 14.69 -14.60
CA GLU A 406 -1.18 15.42 -13.49
C GLU A 406 -1.24 14.54 -12.23
N GLU A 407 -1.50 15.13 -11.07
CA GLU A 407 -1.58 14.42 -9.77
C GLU A 407 -2.61 13.28 -9.79
N ALA A 408 -3.73 13.45 -10.51
CA ALA A 408 -4.76 12.44 -10.62
C ALA A 408 -4.28 11.14 -11.31
N ASP A 409 -3.28 11.21 -12.18
CA ASP A 409 -2.70 10.02 -12.84
C ASP A 409 -1.99 9.10 -11.84
N CYS A 410 -1.54 9.65 -10.71
CA CYS A 410 -0.89 8.90 -9.65
C CYS A 410 -1.89 8.14 -8.77
N GLY A 411 -3.20 8.32 -8.90
CA GLY A 411 -4.21 7.45 -8.27
C GLY A 411 -4.10 7.26 -6.75
N SER A 412 -3.41 8.17 -6.06
CA SER A 412 -3.17 8.11 -4.61
C SER A 412 -3.00 9.53 -4.07
N PRO A 413 -3.56 9.85 -2.88
CA PRO A 413 -3.46 11.19 -2.30
C PRO A 413 -2.07 11.51 -1.71
N HIS A 414 -1.13 10.57 -1.78
CA HIS A 414 0.22 10.72 -1.22
C HIS A 414 1.31 10.91 -2.27
N TYR A 415 0.94 10.89 -3.55
CA TYR A 415 1.88 11.03 -4.65
C TYR A 415 1.64 12.33 -5.38
N ASP A 416 2.70 13.08 -5.58
CA ASP A 416 2.71 14.26 -6.42
C ASP A 416 3.27 13.90 -7.80
N CYS A 417 2.73 14.53 -8.85
CA CYS A 417 3.31 14.42 -10.18
C CYS A 417 4.45 15.43 -10.35
N VAL A 418 5.69 15.01 -10.07
CA VAL A 418 6.89 15.86 -10.12
C VAL A 418 7.70 15.49 -11.36
N ASP A 419 7.94 16.46 -12.24
CA ASP A 419 8.71 16.28 -13.47
C ASP A 419 8.20 15.13 -14.37
N GLY A 420 6.89 14.88 -14.35
CA GLY A 420 6.23 13.83 -15.14
C GLY A 420 6.34 12.43 -14.55
N VAL A 421 6.74 12.29 -13.29
CA VAL A 421 6.73 11.03 -12.55
C VAL A 421 6.06 11.17 -11.18
N CYS A 422 5.33 10.14 -10.77
CA CYS A 422 4.73 10.05 -9.45
C CYS A 422 5.82 9.89 -8.39
N THR A 423 5.81 10.75 -7.37
CA THR A 423 6.78 10.77 -6.28
C THR A 423 6.05 10.80 -4.94
N ASP A 424 6.34 9.86 -4.03
CA ASP A 424 5.90 9.92 -2.62
C ASP A 424 7.07 10.43 -1.75
N PRO A 425 6.97 11.66 -1.20
CA PRO A 425 8.05 12.24 -0.38
C PRO A 425 8.35 11.42 0.89
N PHE A 426 7.46 10.52 1.29
CA PHE A 426 7.60 9.66 2.47
C PHE A 426 7.81 8.19 2.11
N ARG A 427 8.03 7.86 0.84
CA ARG A 427 8.18 6.48 0.35
C ARG A 427 9.16 5.64 1.18
N ALA A 428 10.32 6.22 1.49
CA ALA A 428 11.40 5.51 2.17
C ALA A 428 11.02 5.04 3.59
N CYS A 429 10.04 5.68 4.22
CA CYS A 429 9.67 5.39 5.60
C CYS A 429 8.20 4.97 5.78
N ARG A 430 7.36 5.06 4.75
CA ARG A 430 5.97 4.60 4.79
C ARG A 430 5.91 3.07 4.86
N PRO A 431 5.39 2.49 5.96
CA PRO A 431 5.31 1.05 6.08
C PRO A 431 4.26 0.44 5.14
N ASN A 432 4.58 -0.69 4.53
CA ASN A 432 3.61 -1.54 3.83
C ASN A 432 3.40 -2.81 4.66
N VAL A 433 2.17 -3.05 5.06
CA VAL A 433 1.82 -4.11 6.01
C VAL A 433 0.66 -4.93 5.51
N ILE A 434 0.76 -6.24 5.71
CA ILE A 434 -0.33 -7.19 5.59
C ILE A 434 -0.69 -7.68 6.99
N ILE A 435 -1.98 -7.65 7.32
CA ILE A 435 -2.54 -8.34 8.48
C ILE A 435 -3.37 -9.50 7.93
N LEU A 436 -2.81 -10.70 8.01
CA LEU A 436 -3.43 -11.93 7.54
C LEU A 436 -4.24 -12.57 8.67
N LEU A 437 -5.55 -12.72 8.47
CA LEU A 437 -6.45 -13.42 9.38
C LEU A 437 -6.82 -14.76 8.77
N THR A 438 -6.26 -15.86 9.28
CA THR A 438 -6.40 -17.18 8.66
C THR A 438 -6.53 -18.31 9.69
N ASP A 439 -7.34 -19.31 9.38
CA ASP A 439 -7.37 -20.59 10.10
C ASP A 439 -6.66 -21.72 9.33
N GLY A 440 -6.30 -21.46 8.07
CA GLY A 440 -5.75 -22.42 7.16
C GLY A 440 -4.24 -22.51 7.29
N VAL A 441 -3.75 -23.72 7.51
CA VAL A 441 -2.40 -24.12 7.06
C VAL A 441 -2.45 -24.67 5.63
N GLU A 442 -3.65 -24.92 5.14
CA GLU A 442 -3.92 -25.59 3.89
C GLU A 442 -3.47 -24.68 2.76
N SER A 443 -2.49 -25.11 1.99
CA SER A 443 -2.19 -24.46 0.71
C SER A 443 -2.34 -25.49 -0.38
N LEU A 444 -2.81 -25.06 -1.56
CA LEU A 444 -2.76 -25.91 -2.76
C LEU A 444 -1.32 -26.25 -3.14
N ASP A 445 -0.45 -25.25 -2.96
CA ASP A 445 0.98 -25.34 -3.17
C ASP A 445 1.63 -25.67 -1.83
N VAL A 446 1.68 -26.96 -1.48
CA VAL A 446 2.23 -27.42 -0.19
C VAL A 446 3.74 -27.57 -0.16
N TRP A 447 4.46 -27.44 -1.29
CA TRP A 447 5.88 -27.77 -1.32
C TRP A 447 6.77 -26.51 -1.33
N PRO A 448 7.84 -26.46 -0.53
CA PRO A 448 8.75 -25.30 -0.49
C PRO A 448 9.55 -25.04 -1.77
N ASP A 449 9.52 -25.98 -2.73
CA ASP A 449 10.08 -25.81 -4.08
C ASP A 449 9.08 -25.14 -5.06
N LYS A 450 7.90 -24.73 -4.59
CA LYS A 450 6.91 -24.03 -5.41
C LYS A 450 6.93 -22.55 -5.11
N PHE A 451 6.84 -21.76 -6.18
CA PHE A 451 6.76 -20.31 -6.08
C PHE A 451 5.61 -19.88 -5.18
N PHE A 452 4.42 -20.45 -5.37
CA PHE A 452 3.23 -20.12 -4.59
C PHE A 452 3.14 -20.78 -3.21
N TYR A 453 4.23 -21.39 -2.71
CA TYR A 453 4.28 -21.82 -1.32
C TYR A 453 4.14 -20.60 -0.39
N PRO A 454 3.28 -20.61 0.63
CA PRO A 454 3.05 -19.45 1.49
C PRO A 454 4.33 -18.84 2.08
N LEU A 455 5.26 -19.69 2.54
CA LEU A 455 6.54 -19.25 3.09
C LEU A 455 7.45 -18.59 2.06
N VAL A 456 7.47 -19.12 0.82
CA VAL A 456 8.22 -18.50 -0.29
C VAL A 456 7.65 -17.10 -0.54
N GLN A 457 6.33 -16.95 -0.56
CA GLN A 457 5.71 -15.64 -0.80
C GLN A 457 5.90 -14.66 0.36
N ALA A 458 5.77 -15.10 1.63
CA ALA A 458 6.08 -14.24 2.77
C ALA A 458 7.54 -13.76 2.76
N LYS A 459 8.48 -14.66 2.46
CA LYS A 459 9.90 -14.30 2.33
C LYS A 459 10.15 -13.33 1.16
N ARG A 460 9.52 -13.57 0.01
CA ARG A 460 9.60 -12.69 -1.17
C ARG A 460 9.19 -11.26 -0.84
N LEU A 461 8.09 -11.12 -0.10
CA LEU A 461 7.52 -9.84 0.30
C LEU A 461 8.44 -9.04 1.23
N HIS A 462 9.14 -9.71 2.15
CA HIS A 462 9.90 -9.03 3.20
C HIS A 462 11.41 -8.99 2.98
N TYR A 463 12.04 -10.08 2.53
CA TYR A 463 13.50 -10.17 2.36
C TYR A 463 13.95 -10.26 0.91
N GLY A 464 13.05 -10.69 0.01
CA GLY A 464 13.39 -11.13 -1.34
C GLY A 464 13.74 -12.63 -1.39
N LEU A 465 13.73 -13.20 -2.60
CA LEU A 465 14.02 -14.61 -2.86
C LEU A 465 15.45 -14.81 -3.38
N GLY A 466 15.70 -14.36 -4.61
CA GLY A 466 16.99 -14.42 -5.30
C GLY A 466 17.64 -13.06 -5.46
N CYS A 467 18.97 -13.04 -5.59
CA CYS A 467 19.79 -11.84 -5.64
C CYS A 467 21.03 -12.03 -6.50
N SER A 468 21.59 -10.91 -6.98
CA SER A 468 22.95 -10.84 -7.52
C SER A 468 23.91 -10.14 -6.57
N SER A 469 23.39 -9.27 -5.70
CA SER A 469 24.14 -8.54 -4.66
C SER A 469 23.27 -8.27 -3.43
N ASP A 470 23.87 -7.81 -2.33
CA ASP A 470 23.14 -7.45 -1.11
C ASP A 470 22.07 -6.36 -1.35
N ALA A 471 22.26 -5.50 -2.35
CA ALA A 471 21.30 -4.46 -2.71
C ALA A 471 19.99 -4.99 -3.32
N ASP A 472 19.96 -6.27 -3.73
CA ASP A 472 18.74 -6.92 -4.19
C ASP A 472 17.91 -7.48 -3.02
N CYS A 473 18.49 -7.56 -1.83
CA CYS A 473 17.85 -8.07 -0.64
C CYS A 473 17.35 -6.93 0.25
N MET A 474 16.32 -7.21 1.03
CA MET A 474 15.62 -6.21 1.86
C MET A 474 15.77 -6.51 3.36
N ASN A 475 15.52 -5.50 4.20
CA ASN A 475 15.43 -5.62 5.66
C ASN A 475 16.61 -6.36 6.32
N GLY A 476 17.83 -6.04 5.89
CA GLY A 476 19.05 -6.62 6.47
C GLY A 476 19.37 -8.05 6.02
N ALA A 477 18.61 -8.61 5.07
CA ALA A 477 19.03 -9.81 4.36
C ALA A 477 20.26 -9.53 3.49
N THR A 478 21.10 -10.56 3.32
CA THR A 478 22.31 -10.53 2.50
C THR A 478 22.22 -11.56 1.39
N CYS A 479 22.92 -11.30 0.29
CA CYS A 479 22.97 -12.21 -0.83
C CYS A 479 24.00 -13.33 -0.61
N ASP A 480 23.52 -14.54 -0.33
CA ASP A 480 24.36 -15.73 -0.20
C ASP A 480 24.06 -16.72 -1.32
N GLN A 481 25.05 -16.98 -2.18
CA GLN A 481 24.95 -17.90 -3.31
C GLN A 481 23.75 -17.65 -4.25
N GLY A 482 23.36 -16.39 -4.41
CA GLY A 482 22.24 -15.98 -5.26
C GLY A 482 20.87 -16.03 -4.59
N VAL A 483 20.83 -16.25 -3.26
CA VAL A 483 19.60 -16.26 -2.45
C VAL A 483 19.68 -15.17 -1.38
N CYS A 484 18.58 -14.44 -1.18
CA CYS A 484 18.47 -13.53 -0.05
C CYS A 484 18.29 -14.33 1.25
N SER A 485 19.18 -14.10 2.20
CA SER A 485 19.23 -14.81 3.48
C SER A 485 19.31 -13.80 4.62
N ALA A 486 18.42 -13.94 5.61
CA ALA A 486 18.38 -13.08 6.79
C ALA A 486 18.89 -13.85 8.00
N SER A 487 19.90 -13.29 8.68
CA SER A 487 20.54 -13.94 9.83
C SER A 487 19.60 -14.15 11.02
N GLU A 488 18.56 -13.32 11.14
CA GLU A 488 17.56 -13.41 12.21
C GLU A 488 16.62 -14.60 12.07
N LEU A 489 16.44 -15.12 10.85
CA LEU A 489 15.59 -16.28 10.62
C LEU A 489 16.13 -17.50 11.39
N ASN A 490 17.45 -17.72 11.48
CA ASN A 490 18.03 -18.85 12.25
C ASN A 490 17.26 -20.17 12.09
N ASP A 491 16.74 -20.44 10.89
CA ASP A 491 15.78 -21.53 10.75
C ASP A 491 16.47 -22.87 10.96
N PRO A 492 15.81 -23.82 11.64
CA PRO A 492 16.30 -25.19 11.65
C PRO A 492 16.35 -25.67 10.20
N GLU A 493 17.33 -26.50 9.85
CA GLU A 493 17.47 -27.05 8.49
C GLU A 493 16.17 -27.69 7.99
N LYS A 494 15.39 -28.27 8.92
CA LYS A 494 14.08 -28.85 8.64
C LYS A 494 13.06 -28.57 9.75
N VAL A 495 11.83 -28.33 9.34
CA VAL A 495 10.64 -28.24 10.21
C VAL A 495 9.59 -29.25 9.81
N CYS A 496 8.73 -29.60 10.76
CA CYS A 496 7.50 -30.26 10.44
C CYS A 496 6.65 -29.32 9.57
N HIS A 497 6.19 -29.85 8.44
CA HIS A 497 5.42 -29.15 7.43
C HIS A 497 4.36 -28.25 8.07
N LEU A 498 4.36 -26.97 7.69
CA LEU A 498 3.43 -25.94 8.19
C LEU A 498 3.48 -25.73 9.71
N THR A 499 4.65 -25.92 10.32
CA THR A 499 4.89 -25.59 11.72
C THR A 499 6.29 -25.00 11.88
N ASP A 500 6.58 -24.41 13.03
CA ASP A 500 7.92 -24.02 13.44
C ASP A 500 8.70 -25.16 14.13
N VAL A 501 8.10 -26.35 14.26
CA VAL A 501 8.67 -27.46 15.04
C VAL A 501 9.84 -28.08 14.28
N PRO A 502 11.08 -27.97 14.78
CA PRO A 502 12.23 -28.57 14.12
C PRO A 502 12.11 -30.09 14.05
N CYS A 503 12.61 -30.68 12.97
CA CYS A 503 12.60 -32.11 12.78
C CYS A 503 13.86 -32.60 12.09
N THR A 504 14.12 -33.89 12.19
CA THR A 504 15.19 -34.60 11.46
C THR A 504 14.65 -35.76 10.64
N SER A 505 13.40 -36.15 10.88
CA SER A 505 12.71 -37.24 10.19
C SER A 505 11.20 -37.03 10.26
N HIS A 506 10.48 -37.58 9.28
CA HIS A 506 9.01 -37.46 9.20
C HIS A 506 8.32 -38.06 10.45
N SER A 507 8.91 -39.09 11.08
CA SER A 507 8.34 -39.69 12.29
C SER A 507 8.28 -38.77 13.51
N GLN A 508 8.96 -37.62 13.49
CA GLN A 508 8.90 -36.63 14.57
C GLN A 508 7.74 -35.65 14.41
N CYS A 509 7.14 -35.61 13.23
CA CYS A 509 6.04 -34.73 12.92
C CYS A 509 4.75 -35.50 13.15
N THR A 510 3.92 -34.97 14.05
CA THR A 510 2.60 -35.54 14.31
C THR A 510 1.74 -35.41 13.08
N ASP A 511 0.97 -36.45 12.77
CA ASP A 511 -0.08 -36.34 11.77
C ASP A 511 -1.02 -35.21 12.19
N PHE A 512 -1.27 -34.30 11.25
CA PHE A 512 -2.19 -33.20 11.48
C PHE A 512 -3.59 -33.79 11.76
N PRO A 513 -4.27 -33.38 12.84
CA PRO A 513 -5.55 -33.97 13.23
C PRO A 513 -6.68 -33.69 12.22
N TYR A 514 -6.43 -32.81 11.24
CA TYR A 514 -7.40 -32.43 10.21
C TYR A 514 -6.98 -32.96 8.83
N PRO A 515 -7.93 -33.50 8.05
CA PRO A 515 -7.68 -33.81 6.65
C PRO A 515 -7.48 -32.49 5.91
N CYS A 516 -6.23 -32.13 5.57
CA CYS A 516 -5.95 -31.06 4.61
C CYS A 516 -6.91 -31.18 3.42
N GLY A 517 -7.81 -30.20 3.28
CA GLY A 517 -8.82 -30.07 2.23
C GLY A 517 -8.85 -31.19 1.19
N GLY A 518 -9.61 -32.26 1.46
CA GLY A 518 -10.00 -33.29 0.49
C GLY A 518 -8.90 -34.20 -0.11
N THR A 519 -7.62 -33.90 0.07
CA THR A 519 -6.48 -34.72 -0.41
C THR A 519 -5.57 -35.23 0.71
N ALA A 520 -6.08 -35.23 1.95
CA ALA A 520 -5.60 -35.75 3.25
C ALA A 520 -4.41 -36.74 3.30
N SER A 521 -4.12 -37.49 2.24
CA SER A 521 -2.91 -38.31 2.11
C SER A 521 -1.58 -37.55 1.98
N THR A 522 -1.58 -36.26 1.62
CA THR A 522 -0.35 -35.51 1.28
C THR A 522 0.29 -34.72 2.43
N CYS A 523 -0.47 -34.30 3.44
CA CYS A 523 0.00 -33.46 4.56
C CYS A 523 0.50 -34.23 5.80
N SER A 524 0.65 -35.56 5.73
CA SER A 524 1.06 -36.34 6.91
C SER A 524 2.49 -36.03 7.32
N GLY A 525 2.65 -35.31 8.45
CA GLY A 525 3.85 -35.28 9.29
C GLY A 525 5.16 -35.25 8.52
N LYS A 526 5.28 -34.41 7.49
CA LYS A 526 6.53 -34.36 6.71
C LYS A 526 7.53 -33.48 7.40
N CYS A 527 8.77 -33.96 7.44
CA CYS A 527 9.89 -33.17 7.88
C CYS A 527 10.55 -32.56 6.65
N GLU A 528 10.36 -31.26 6.47
CA GLU A 528 10.66 -30.52 5.24
C GLU A 528 11.73 -29.47 5.50
N GLU A 529 12.50 -29.15 4.48
CA GLU A 529 13.47 -28.07 4.55
C GLU A 529 12.73 -26.74 4.68
N THR A 530 13.20 -25.86 5.55
CA THR A 530 12.62 -24.53 5.85
C THR A 530 12.70 -23.53 4.69
N GLY A 531 12.99 -24.00 3.47
CA GLY A 531 12.83 -23.19 2.26
C GLY A 531 13.95 -22.18 2.01
N ALA A 532 15.19 -22.50 2.37
CA ALA A 532 16.31 -21.57 2.23
C ALA A 532 16.75 -21.25 0.78
N GLY A 533 16.04 -21.68 -0.28
CA GLY A 533 16.61 -21.61 -1.64
C GLY A 533 15.66 -21.51 -2.81
N PHE A 534 14.37 -21.26 -2.64
CA PHE A 534 13.55 -20.97 -3.83
C PHE A 534 14.03 -19.64 -4.44
N THR A 535 14.45 -19.69 -5.70
CA THR A 535 14.71 -18.53 -6.54
C THR A 535 13.92 -18.68 -7.81
N ASP A 536 13.25 -17.61 -8.21
CA ASP A 536 12.53 -17.54 -9.46
C ASP A 536 13.48 -17.19 -10.61
N ASP A 537 13.36 -17.87 -11.75
CA ASP A 537 14.18 -17.62 -12.94
C ASP A 537 13.59 -16.55 -13.87
N VAL A 538 12.33 -16.15 -13.66
CA VAL A 538 11.62 -15.15 -14.46
C VAL A 538 11.59 -13.75 -13.84
N GLY A 539 12.36 -13.53 -12.77
CA GLY A 539 12.58 -12.21 -12.17
C GLY A 539 11.57 -11.80 -11.10
N ALA A 540 10.66 -12.68 -10.68
CA ALA A 540 9.71 -12.44 -9.59
C ALA A 540 10.34 -12.59 -8.18
N ASN A 541 11.67 -12.46 -8.06
CA ASN A 541 12.38 -12.68 -6.81
C ASN A 541 12.16 -11.58 -5.75
N VAL A 542 11.95 -10.34 -6.20
CA VAL A 542 11.90 -9.14 -5.36
C VAL A 542 10.78 -8.26 -5.91
N LEU A 543 9.95 -7.70 -5.04
CA LEU A 543 9.01 -6.66 -5.45
C LEU A 543 9.81 -5.40 -5.75
N ARG A 544 9.60 -4.80 -6.91
CA ARG A 544 10.25 -3.55 -7.30
C ARG A 544 9.23 -2.59 -7.87
N ASP A 545 9.36 -1.32 -7.56
CA ASP A 545 8.57 -0.25 -8.16
C ASP A 545 9.01 0.07 -9.61
N ALA A 546 8.45 1.11 -10.20
CA ALA A 546 8.76 1.50 -11.57
C ALA A 546 10.18 2.08 -11.74
N THR A 547 10.82 2.54 -10.66
CA THR A 547 12.24 2.94 -10.67
C THR A 547 13.19 1.74 -10.59
N GLY A 548 12.67 0.55 -10.26
CA GLY A 548 13.45 -0.67 -10.06
C GLY A 548 13.96 -0.82 -8.63
N GLU A 549 13.59 0.07 -7.72
CA GLU A 549 13.95 -0.03 -6.31
C GLU A 549 13.05 -1.04 -5.57
N PRO A 550 13.60 -1.75 -4.57
CA PRO A 550 12.88 -2.83 -3.89
C PRO A 550 11.77 -2.30 -2.97
N ILE A 551 10.65 -3.03 -2.91
CA ILE A 551 9.51 -2.77 -2.04
C ILE A 551 9.44 -3.84 -0.97
N SER A 552 9.53 -3.43 0.30
CA SER A 552 9.35 -4.32 1.45
C SER A 552 7.89 -4.28 1.93
N VAL A 553 7.34 -5.46 2.23
CA VAL A 553 6.03 -5.65 2.86
C VAL A 553 6.18 -6.55 4.08
N THR A 554 5.67 -6.11 5.23
CA THR A 554 5.64 -6.90 6.48
C THR A 554 4.37 -7.72 6.56
N VAL A 555 4.45 -9.01 6.90
CA VAL A 555 3.28 -9.90 7.03
C VAL A 555 3.08 -10.31 8.48
N ASN A 556 2.07 -9.70 9.12
CA ASN A 556 1.58 -10.13 10.41
C ASN A 556 0.51 -11.20 10.23
N VAL A 557 0.48 -12.18 11.13
CA VAL A 557 -0.47 -13.29 11.08
C VAL A 557 -1.26 -13.36 12.37
N VAL A 558 -2.58 -13.22 12.24
CA VAL A 558 -3.57 -13.50 13.29
C VAL A 558 -4.16 -14.88 12.99
N ASP A 559 -3.68 -15.87 13.73
CA ASP A 559 -4.01 -17.27 13.54
C ASP A 559 -5.26 -17.62 14.33
N VAL A 560 -6.39 -17.67 13.61
CA VAL A 560 -7.71 -18.03 14.14
C VAL A 560 -7.98 -19.53 14.03
N SER A 561 -6.95 -20.33 13.76
CA SER A 561 -7.04 -21.78 13.86
C SER A 561 -7.06 -22.24 15.32
N SER A 562 -7.48 -23.49 15.54
CA SER A 562 -7.37 -24.13 16.85
C SER A 562 -5.96 -24.70 17.13
N ILE A 563 -4.99 -24.42 16.25
CA ILE A 563 -3.69 -25.07 16.24
C ILE A 563 -2.62 -24.02 16.54
N VAL A 564 -2.02 -24.16 17.72
CA VAL A 564 -0.93 -23.30 18.15
C VAL A 564 0.26 -23.43 17.19
N ASN A 565 0.82 -22.29 16.80
CA ASN A 565 1.99 -22.12 15.93
C ASN A 565 1.82 -22.54 14.47
N SER A 566 0.60 -22.82 14.02
CA SER A 566 0.33 -23.34 12.66
C SER A 566 0.84 -22.42 11.55
N ASN A 567 0.77 -21.10 11.77
CA ASN A 567 1.25 -20.09 10.82
C ASN A 567 2.38 -19.21 11.37
N SER A 568 3.06 -19.65 12.44
CA SER A 568 4.12 -18.87 13.09
C SER A 568 5.34 -18.65 12.20
N ILE A 569 5.74 -19.69 11.45
CA ILE A 569 6.86 -19.62 10.52
C ILE A 569 6.59 -18.66 9.36
N LEU A 570 5.32 -18.50 8.96
CA LEU A 570 4.90 -17.57 7.92
C LEU A 570 5.13 -16.12 8.35
N ALA A 571 4.65 -15.74 9.55
CA ALA A 571 4.85 -14.40 10.11
C ALA A 571 6.35 -14.08 10.23
N LYS A 572 7.12 -15.05 10.72
CA LYS A 572 8.58 -14.92 10.85
C LYS A 572 9.28 -14.65 9.51
N HIS A 573 8.90 -15.37 8.45
CA HIS A 573 9.45 -15.17 7.10
C HIS A 573 8.98 -13.88 6.45
N GLY A 574 7.80 -13.38 6.85
CA GLY A 574 7.29 -12.07 6.44
C GLY A 574 7.75 -10.91 7.33
N GLY A 575 8.70 -11.13 8.24
CA GLY A 575 9.22 -10.11 9.16
C GLY A 575 8.19 -9.52 10.14
N GLY A 576 7.05 -10.18 10.31
CA GLY A 576 5.94 -9.72 11.14
C GLY A 576 5.74 -10.53 12.41
N GLN A 577 4.63 -10.24 13.08
CA GLN A 577 4.24 -10.87 14.34
C GLN A 577 3.28 -12.03 14.10
N TYR A 578 3.46 -13.10 14.87
CA TYR A 578 2.50 -14.20 14.96
C TYR A 578 1.67 -14.06 16.22
N LEU A 579 0.35 -14.01 16.07
CA LEU A 579 -0.60 -13.89 17.17
C LEU A 579 -1.60 -15.04 17.07
N HIS A 580 -1.48 -16.00 17.98
CA HIS A 580 -2.48 -17.06 18.16
C HIS A 580 -3.63 -16.55 19.03
N VAL A 581 -4.87 -16.77 18.58
CA VAL A 581 -6.07 -16.29 19.28
C VAL A 581 -7.03 -17.43 19.57
N ASP A 582 -7.80 -17.31 20.65
CA ASP A 582 -8.92 -18.22 20.89
C ASP A 582 -10.07 -17.78 19.98
N VAL A 583 -10.31 -18.52 18.90
CA VAL A 583 -11.39 -18.24 17.95
C VAL A 583 -12.78 -18.32 18.59
N ASN A 584 -12.95 -18.72 19.85
CA ASN A 584 -14.21 -18.61 20.57
C ASN A 584 -14.36 -17.33 21.40
N ASP A 585 -13.29 -16.55 21.52
CA ASP A 585 -13.24 -15.29 22.24
C ASP A 585 -12.92 -14.15 21.28
N VAL A 586 -13.96 -13.45 20.82
CA VAL A 586 -13.83 -12.27 19.93
C VAL A 586 -12.93 -11.20 20.56
N SER A 587 -12.92 -11.05 21.89
CA SER A 587 -12.04 -10.10 22.56
C SER A 587 -10.57 -10.46 22.38
N SER A 588 -10.23 -11.75 22.36
CA SER A 588 -8.85 -12.19 22.09
C SER A 588 -8.39 -11.83 20.66
N ILE A 589 -9.30 -11.85 19.69
CA ILE A 589 -9.01 -11.44 18.30
C ILE A 589 -8.78 -9.92 18.24
N ILE A 590 -9.62 -9.14 18.92
CA ILE A 590 -9.48 -7.68 19.00
C ILE A 590 -8.15 -7.30 19.67
N GLU A 591 -7.85 -7.90 20.83
CA GLU A 591 -6.60 -7.67 21.58
C GLU A 591 -5.35 -8.02 20.76
N ALA A 592 -5.45 -9.00 19.85
CA ALA A 592 -4.37 -9.33 18.93
C ALA A 592 -4.22 -8.31 17.80
N ILE A 593 -5.32 -7.86 17.17
CA ILE A 593 -5.23 -6.95 16.01
C ILE A 593 -4.88 -5.52 16.44
N THR A 594 -5.41 -5.01 17.55
CA THR A 594 -5.24 -3.60 17.95
C THR A 594 -3.78 -3.15 18.02
N PRO A 595 -2.82 -3.89 18.63
CA PRO A 595 -1.42 -3.52 18.62
C PRO A 595 -0.80 -3.49 17.22
N LEU A 596 -1.30 -4.30 16.29
CA LEU A 596 -0.87 -4.30 14.89
C LEU A 596 -1.35 -3.08 14.12
N LEU A 597 -2.26 -2.27 14.68
CA LEU A 597 -2.70 -1.01 14.07
C LEU A 597 -1.87 0.20 14.52
N ASP A 598 -1.10 0.10 15.61
CA ASP A 598 -0.19 1.17 16.05
C ASP A 598 1.12 1.17 15.22
N ILE A 599 0.99 0.99 13.91
CA ILE A 599 2.10 1.05 12.97
C ILE A 599 2.45 2.52 12.76
N LYS A 600 3.69 2.87 13.08
CA LYS A 600 4.23 4.21 12.90
C LYS A 600 5.37 4.18 11.90
N ALA A 601 5.47 5.23 11.09
CA ALA A 601 6.64 5.43 10.25
C ALA A 601 7.87 5.67 11.15
N ASP A 602 9.03 5.13 10.75
CA ASP A 602 10.25 5.25 11.54
C ASP A 602 10.72 6.73 11.54
N PRO A 603 10.73 7.41 12.68
CA PRO A 603 11.09 8.82 12.74
C PRO A 603 12.55 9.09 12.36
N GLU A 604 13.44 8.09 12.47
CA GLU A 604 14.85 8.24 12.08
C GLU A 604 15.01 8.16 10.55
N ILE A 605 14.15 7.40 9.87
CA ILE A 605 14.16 7.26 8.41
C ILE A 605 13.38 8.42 7.75
N CYS A 606 12.30 8.89 8.38
CA CYS A 606 11.46 9.97 7.87
C CYS A 606 12.01 11.40 8.10
N ALA A 607 13.25 11.56 8.57
CA ALA A 607 13.81 12.89 8.78
C ALA A 607 14.17 13.52 7.41
N PRO A 608 13.69 14.74 7.10
CA PRO A 608 13.91 15.40 5.80
C PRO A 608 15.38 15.77 5.52
#